data_AF-A0A8T7FEM2-F1
#
_entry.id   AF-A0A8T7FEM2-F1
#
_cell.length_a   1.000
_cell.length_b   1.000
_cell.length_c   1.000
_cell.angle_alpha   90.00
_cell.angle_beta   90.00
_cell.angle_gamma   90.00
#
_symmetry.space_group_name_H-M   'P 1'
#
loop_
_entity.id
_entity.type
_entity.pdbx_description
1 polymer ?
#
loop_
_entity_poly.entity_id
_entity_poly.type
_entity_poly.pdbx_seq_one_letter_code
_entity_poly.pdbx_strand_id
1 'polypeptide(L)'
;MLPSLEKLRKFFRLEHENGYNNTAIIGGLVKILDFWESEARAESVDEAVVQAVTQRLKGYEALTPQGRADSLKGLWKRLGETYPEATQKPKDQPRPQQRPRPPQEPRPQQPPAPKAEGEEMPKWLEPETKSVPPREQAER
;
A
#
# COMPACT_ATOMS: atom_id res chain seq x y z
N MET A 1 1.31 16.51 -22.29
CA MET A 1 1.45 16.51 -20.81
C MET A 1 2.48 15.48 -20.42
N LEU A 2 3.38 15.84 -19.52
CA LEU A 2 4.39 14.92 -18.97
C LEU A 2 3.69 13.85 -18.08
N PRO A 3 3.78 12.55 -18.39
CA PRO A 3 3.14 11.49 -17.59
C PRO A 3 3.51 11.52 -16.10
N SER A 4 4.74 11.92 -15.78
CA SER A 4 5.22 12.15 -14.41
C SER A 4 4.38 13.19 -13.66
N LEU A 5 4.04 14.32 -14.29
CA LEU A 5 3.22 15.37 -13.68
C LEU A 5 1.74 14.95 -13.59
N GLU A 6 1.24 14.18 -14.56
CA GLU A 6 -0.10 13.60 -14.50
C GLU A 6 -0.27 12.60 -13.35
N LYS A 7 0.76 11.82 -13.01
CA LYS A 7 0.75 10.93 -11.85
C LYS A 7 0.60 11.71 -10.55
N LEU A 8 1.38 12.78 -10.34
CA LEU A 8 1.24 13.66 -9.18
C LEU A 8 -0.18 14.23 -9.05
N ARG A 9 -0.75 14.71 -10.16
CA ARG A 9 -2.14 15.20 -10.16
C ARG A 9 -3.13 14.18 -9.63
N LYS A 10 -2.99 12.92 -10.07
CA LYS A 10 -3.86 11.82 -9.64
C LYS A 10 -3.69 11.54 -8.15
N PHE A 11 -2.45 11.53 -7.66
CA PHE A 11 -2.15 11.31 -6.24
C PHE A 11 -2.70 12.43 -5.36
N PHE A 12 -2.55 13.69 -5.76
CA PHE A 12 -3.08 14.83 -4.99
C PHE A 12 -4.61 14.81 -4.95
N ARG A 13 -5.24 14.42 -6.06
CA ARG A 13 -6.69 14.23 -6.11
C ARG A 13 -7.14 13.13 -5.14
N LEU A 14 -6.45 11.99 -5.13
CA LEU A 14 -6.81 10.88 -4.25
C LEU A 14 -6.62 11.24 -2.78
N GLU A 15 -5.57 12.00 -2.45
CA GLU A 15 -5.39 12.57 -1.10
C GLU A 15 -6.50 13.55 -0.73
N HIS A 16 -6.90 14.45 -1.64
CA HIS A 16 -8.05 15.34 -1.40
C HIS A 16 -9.33 14.54 -1.13
N GLU A 17 -9.64 13.53 -1.95
CA GLU A 17 -10.83 12.67 -1.79
C GLU A 17 -10.77 11.86 -0.47
N ASN A 18 -9.58 11.52 -0.01
CA ASN A 18 -9.33 10.80 1.24
C ASN A 18 -9.12 11.72 2.46
N GLY A 19 -9.36 13.03 2.33
CA GLY A 19 -9.27 13.99 3.44
C GLY A 19 -7.84 14.32 3.90
N TYR A 20 -6.84 14.16 3.02
CA TYR A 20 -5.42 14.43 3.28
C TYR A 20 -4.80 13.58 4.39
N ASN A 21 -5.30 12.35 4.54
CA ASN A 21 -4.86 11.44 5.59
C ASN A 21 -3.49 10.81 5.35
N ASN A 22 -2.86 11.00 4.18
CA ASN A 22 -1.63 10.32 3.77
C ASN A 22 -1.76 8.78 3.73
N THR A 23 -2.98 8.28 3.59
CA THR A 23 -3.31 6.85 3.47
C THR A 23 -3.90 6.50 2.10
N ALA A 24 -4.09 7.50 1.24
CA ALA A 24 -4.56 7.34 -0.14
C ALA A 24 -3.68 6.40 -0.96
N ILE A 25 -2.38 6.39 -0.64
CA ILE A 25 -1.37 5.56 -1.29
C ILE A 25 -0.78 4.60 -0.27
N ILE A 26 -0.53 3.37 -0.72
CA ILE A 26 0.08 2.32 0.08
C ILE A 26 1.47 2.80 0.54
N GLY A 27 1.59 3.16 1.83
CA GLY A 27 2.82 3.69 2.42
C GLY A 27 3.04 5.20 2.26
N GLY A 28 2.01 5.97 1.91
CA GLY A 28 2.02 7.43 1.92
C GLY A 28 2.66 8.09 0.69
N LEU A 29 2.60 9.42 0.65
CA LEU A 29 3.19 10.23 -0.43
C LEU A 29 4.72 10.16 -0.45
N VAL A 30 5.38 9.80 0.65
CA VAL A 30 6.85 9.66 0.69
C VAL A 30 7.31 8.46 -0.14
N LYS A 31 6.57 7.33 -0.08
CA LYS A 31 6.91 6.11 -0.84
C LYS A 31 6.87 6.33 -2.35
N ILE A 32 6.00 7.19 -2.86
CA ILE A 32 5.93 7.44 -4.30
C ILE A 32 7.08 8.31 -4.81
N LEU A 33 7.72 9.11 -3.94
CA LEU A 33 8.78 10.01 -4.34
C LEU A 33 9.96 9.27 -4.96
N ASP A 34 10.30 8.11 -4.39
CA ASP A 34 11.41 7.27 -4.86
C ASP A 34 11.27 6.91 -6.35
N PHE A 35 10.05 6.51 -6.74
CA PHE A 35 9.73 6.18 -8.11
C PHE A 35 9.48 7.43 -8.97
N TRP A 36 8.77 8.42 -8.43
CA TRP A 36 8.40 9.62 -9.19
C TRP A 36 9.60 10.50 -9.53
N GLU A 37 10.57 10.64 -8.63
CA GLU A 37 11.77 11.44 -8.85
C GLU A 37 12.57 10.93 -10.05
N SER A 38 12.71 9.60 -10.17
CA SER A 38 13.39 8.96 -11.30
C SER A 38 12.67 9.23 -12.63
N GLU A 39 11.35 9.14 -12.65
CA GLU A 39 10.51 9.44 -13.82
C GLU A 39 10.58 10.92 -14.20
N ALA A 40 10.51 11.82 -13.22
CA ALA A 40 10.61 13.26 -13.44
C ALA A 40 11.97 13.64 -14.05
N ARG A 41 13.07 13.05 -13.58
CA ARG A 41 14.38 13.26 -14.19
C ARG A 41 14.46 12.68 -15.61
N ALA A 42 13.89 11.50 -15.84
CA ALA A 42 13.84 10.90 -17.18
C ALA A 42 13.06 11.76 -18.18
N GLU A 43 12.03 12.47 -17.72
CA GLU A 43 11.20 13.39 -18.50
C GLU A 43 11.78 14.81 -18.61
N SER A 44 13.03 15.04 -18.16
CA SER A 44 13.67 16.36 -18.13
C SER A 44 12.87 17.42 -17.37
N VAL A 45 12.19 17.03 -16.27
CA VAL A 45 11.59 17.99 -15.33
C VAL A 45 12.71 18.77 -14.64
N ASP A 46 12.47 20.07 -14.46
CA ASP A 46 13.40 21.01 -13.85
C ASP A 46 13.78 20.54 -12.44
N GLU A 47 15.08 20.51 -12.17
CA GLU A 47 15.59 19.96 -10.91
C GLU A 47 15.08 20.75 -9.71
N ALA A 48 14.86 22.06 -9.83
CA ALA A 48 14.31 22.87 -8.75
C ALA A 48 12.86 22.45 -8.44
N VAL A 49 12.10 22.04 -9.45
CA VAL A 49 10.75 21.51 -9.27
C VAL A 49 10.78 20.14 -8.62
N VAL A 50 11.65 19.25 -9.07
CA VAL A 50 11.84 17.92 -8.47
C VAL A 50 12.18 18.06 -6.99
N GLN A 51 13.16 18.90 -6.65
CA GLN A 51 13.55 19.16 -5.27
C GLN A 51 12.40 19.78 -4.46
N ALA A 52 11.66 20.74 -5.01
CA ALA A 52 10.53 21.36 -4.31
C ALA A 52 9.42 20.35 -3.98
N VAL A 53 9.10 19.45 -4.91
CA VAL A 53 8.13 18.37 -4.70
C VAL A 53 8.64 17.40 -3.63
N THR A 54 9.87 16.91 -3.76
CA THR A 54 10.49 15.96 -2.83
C THR A 54 10.54 16.52 -1.41
N GLN A 55 10.97 17.77 -1.24
CA GLN A 55 11.03 18.44 0.07
C GLN A 55 9.63 18.60 0.69
N ARG A 56 8.64 19.04 -0.10
CA ARG A 56 7.27 19.23 0.42
C ARG A 56 6.63 17.92 0.85
N LEU A 57 6.81 16.87 0.06
CA LEU A 57 6.21 15.57 0.31
C LEU A 57 6.92 14.79 1.44
N LYS A 58 8.23 14.96 1.64
CA LYS A 58 8.95 14.42 2.81
C LYS A 58 8.42 14.98 4.14
N GLY A 59 8.11 16.27 4.18
CA GLY A 59 7.53 16.91 5.37
C GLY A 59 6.02 16.69 5.55
N TYR A 60 5.35 16.09 4.56
CA TYR A 60 3.88 16.01 4.50
C TYR A 60 3.27 15.19 5.63
N GLU A 61 3.93 14.10 6.04
CA GLU A 61 3.44 13.23 7.12
C GLU A 61 3.38 13.96 8.47
N ALA A 62 4.30 14.90 8.69
CA ALA A 62 4.40 15.69 9.92
C ALA A 62 3.36 16.83 10.02
N LEU A 63 2.65 17.12 8.92
CA LEU A 63 1.65 18.20 8.88
C LEU A 63 0.27 17.73 9.31
N THR A 64 -0.54 18.67 9.81
CA THR A 64 -1.98 18.46 10.04
C THR A 64 -2.74 18.34 8.70
N PRO A 65 -3.94 17.74 8.66
CA PRO A 65 -4.74 17.61 7.43
C PRO A 65 -4.97 18.94 6.71
N GLN A 66 -5.17 20.03 7.46
CA GLN A 66 -5.31 21.37 6.89
C GLN A 66 -4.00 21.89 6.30
N GLY A 67 -2.87 21.71 7.01
CA GLY A 67 -1.55 22.08 6.51
C GLY A 67 -1.13 21.26 5.29
N ARG A 68 -1.55 19.99 5.23
CA ARG A 68 -1.38 19.10 4.07
C ARG A 68 -2.15 19.60 2.85
N ALA A 69 -3.41 19.99 3.02
CA ALA A 69 -4.21 20.58 1.94
C ALA A 69 -3.55 21.83 1.35
N ASP A 70 -3.12 22.75 2.21
CA ASP A 70 -2.44 23.98 1.78
C ASP A 70 -1.11 23.66 1.07
N SER A 71 -0.37 22.68 1.58
CA SER A 71 0.87 22.18 0.98
C SER A 71 0.70 21.73 -0.45
N LEU A 72 -0.26 20.83 -0.69
CA LEU A 72 -0.51 20.28 -2.02
C LEU A 72 -1.04 21.35 -2.97
N LYS A 73 -1.93 22.22 -2.48
CA LYS A 73 -2.50 23.31 -3.28
C LYS A 73 -1.41 24.30 -3.72
N GLY A 74 -0.55 24.73 -2.81
CA GLY A 74 0.57 25.63 -3.11
C GLY A 74 1.56 25.00 -4.07
N LEU A 75 1.91 23.73 -3.86
CA LEU A 75 2.81 22.98 -4.74
C LEU A 75 2.22 22.83 -6.15
N TRP A 76 0.94 22.47 -6.26
CA TRP A 76 0.26 22.33 -7.55
C TRP A 76 0.14 23.65 -8.30
N LYS A 77 -0.13 24.76 -7.58
CA LYS A 77 -0.15 26.09 -8.19
C LYS A 77 1.21 26.45 -8.79
N ARG A 78 2.30 26.25 -8.04
CA ARG A 78 3.66 26.51 -8.50
C ARG A 78 4.02 25.65 -9.72
N LEU A 79 3.67 24.37 -9.68
CA LEU A 79 3.83 23.45 -10.82
C LEU A 79 3.08 23.96 -12.05
N GLY A 80 1.88 24.51 -11.90
CA GLY A 80 1.12 25.06 -13.01
C GLY A 80 1.68 26.34 -13.60
N GLU A 81 2.42 27.14 -12.81
CA GLU A 81 3.14 28.31 -13.31
C GLU A 81 4.40 27.93 -14.10
N THR A 82 5.14 26.91 -13.65
CA THR A 82 6.32 26.41 -14.37
C THR A 82 5.95 25.53 -15.57
N TYR A 83 4.92 24.70 -15.42
CA TYR A 83 4.43 23.76 -16.42
C TYR A 83 2.95 24.00 -16.67
N PRO A 84 2.59 25.04 -17.46
CA PRO A 84 1.20 25.30 -17.80
C PRO A 84 0.55 24.11 -18.49
N GLU A 85 1.32 23.34 -19.26
CA GLU A 85 0.85 22.10 -19.90
C GLU A 85 0.39 21.04 -18.90
N ALA A 86 0.95 20.97 -17.67
CA ALA A 86 0.50 20.00 -16.66
C ALA A 86 -0.89 20.33 -16.08
N THR A 87 -1.28 21.60 -16.12
CA THR A 87 -2.55 22.10 -15.58
C THR A 87 -3.67 22.12 -16.61
N GLN A 88 -3.32 22.07 -17.91
CA GLN A 88 -4.30 21.98 -18.97
C GLN A 88 -5.12 20.67 -18.81
N LYS A 89 -6.34 20.61 -19.36
CA LYS A 89 -7.09 19.34 -19.43
C LYS A 89 -6.52 18.56 -20.62
N PRO A 90 -6.08 17.30 -20.45
CA PRO A 90 -5.59 16.53 -21.59
C PRO A 90 -6.74 16.40 -22.58
N LYS A 91 -6.53 16.93 -23.78
CA LYS A 91 -7.43 16.78 -24.91
C LYS A 91 -7.21 15.35 -25.41
N ASP A 92 -8.18 14.49 -25.12
CA ASP A 92 -8.36 13.15 -25.70
C ASP A 92 -7.05 12.34 -25.88
N GLN A 93 -6.56 11.73 -24.81
CA GLN A 93 -5.59 10.65 -24.93
C GLN A 93 -6.18 9.42 -24.24
N PRO A 94 -6.25 8.25 -24.90
CA PRO A 94 -6.80 7.04 -24.32
C PRO A 94 -5.97 6.68 -23.09
N ARG A 95 -6.59 6.86 -21.93
CA ARG A 95 -6.05 6.51 -20.62
C ARG A 95 -5.62 5.04 -20.69
N PRO A 96 -4.36 4.67 -20.41
CA PRO A 96 -4.09 3.29 -20.04
C PRO A 96 -4.89 3.06 -18.77
N GLN A 97 -5.97 2.30 -18.89
CA GLN A 97 -6.80 1.87 -17.79
C GLN A 97 -5.84 1.28 -16.77
N GLN A 98 -5.75 1.92 -15.59
CA GLN A 98 -5.34 1.17 -14.42
C GLN A 98 -6.25 -0.05 -14.43
N ARG A 99 -5.68 -1.23 -14.68
CA ARG A 99 -6.44 -2.47 -14.65
C ARG A 99 -7.29 -2.40 -13.39
N PRO A 100 -8.61 -2.62 -13.45
CA PRO A 100 -9.38 -2.78 -12.25
C PRO A 100 -8.60 -3.81 -11.43
N ARG A 101 -8.22 -3.43 -10.20
CA ARG A 101 -7.81 -4.44 -9.23
C ARG A 101 -8.94 -5.47 -9.29
N PRO A 102 -8.68 -6.74 -9.64
CA PRO A 102 -9.74 -7.73 -9.59
C PRO A 102 -10.43 -7.56 -8.24
N PRO A 103 -11.77 -7.58 -8.17
CA PRO A 103 -12.47 -7.63 -6.89
C PRO A 103 -11.67 -8.59 -6.02
N GLN A 104 -11.18 -8.09 -4.87
CA GLN A 104 -10.66 -9.01 -3.87
C GLN A 104 -11.83 -9.93 -3.63
N GLU A 105 -11.75 -11.14 -4.20
CA GLU A 105 -12.62 -12.24 -3.87
C GLU A 105 -12.71 -12.22 -2.36
N PRO A 106 -13.92 -12.19 -1.78
CA PRO A 106 -14.05 -12.19 -0.33
C PRO A 106 -13.20 -13.36 0.14
N ARG A 107 -12.07 -13.05 0.80
CA ARG A 107 -11.28 -14.07 1.48
C ARG A 107 -12.33 -14.87 2.25
N PRO A 108 -12.46 -16.18 2.00
CA PRO A 108 -13.31 -17.01 2.84
C PRO A 108 -12.92 -16.64 4.25
N GLN A 109 -13.87 -16.09 5.00
CA GLN A 109 -13.67 -15.82 6.41
C GLN A 109 -13.17 -17.14 6.95
N GLN A 110 -11.89 -17.20 7.34
CA GLN A 110 -11.42 -18.32 8.13
C GLN A 110 -12.44 -18.41 9.27
N PRO A 111 -13.11 -19.56 9.45
CA PRO A 111 -14.01 -19.71 10.58
C PRO A 111 -13.21 -19.33 11.83
N PRO A 112 -13.83 -18.66 12.81
CA PRO A 112 -13.14 -18.32 14.04
C PRO A 112 -12.50 -19.59 14.57
N ALA A 113 -11.18 -19.53 14.80
CA ALA A 113 -10.44 -20.59 15.42
C ALA A 113 -11.23 -21.03 16.68
N PRO A 114 -11.63 -22.30 16.80
CA PRO A 114 -12.20 -22.78 18.04
C PRO A 114 -11.12 -22.59 19.11
N LYS A 115 -11.44 -21.73 20.06
CA LYS A 115 -10.68 -21.54 21.30
C LYS A 115 -10.59 -22.91 21.97
N ALA A 116 -9.37 -23.29 22.30
CA ALA A 116 -8.97 -24.56 22.88
C ALA A 116 -9.93 -25.06 23.98
N GLU A 117 -10.37 -26.31 23.86
CA GLU A 117 -10.58 -27.22 25.00
C GLU A 117 -10.72 -28.65 24.48
N GLY A 118 -10.00 -29.59 25.08
CA GLY A 118 -10.15 -31.02 24.84
C GLY A 118 -9.03 -31.64 24.02
N GLU A 119 -8.16 -32.37 24.73
CA GLU A 119 -7.44 -33.55 24.28
C GLU A 119 -7.94 -34.14 22.95
N GLU A 120 -7.04 -34.39 21.99
CA GLU A 120 -6.86 -35.69 21.34
C GLU A 120 -5.51 -35.69 20.60
N MET A 121 -4.53 -36.22 21.31
CA MET A 121 -3.26 -36.74 20.81
C MET A 121 -3.37 -37.45 19.43
N PRO A 122 -2.47 -37.18 18.47
CA PRO A 122 -2.47 -37.87 17.18
C PRO A 122 -2.18 -39.37 17.38
N LYS A 123 -3.17 -40.21 17.02
CA LYS A 123 -3.11 -41.68 16.93
C LYS A 123 -2.19 -42.13 15.77
N TRP A 124 -0.94 -41.69 15.81
CA TRP A 124 0.17 -42.23 15.03
C TRP A 124 1.48 -42.25 15.83
N LEU A 125 1.55 -41.64 17.02
CA LEU A 125 2.56 -41.98 18.01
C LEU A 125 2.02 -43.07 18.95
N GLU A 126 1.90 -44.28 18.42
CA GLU A 126 1.78 -45.48 19.25
C GLU A 126 3.15 -46.17 19.22
N PRO A 127 4.06 -45.88 20.17
CA PRO A 127 5.22 -46.73 20.38
C PRO A 127 4.73 -48.05 20.95
N GLU A 128 4.99 -49.11 20.20
CA GLU A 128 4.83 -50.52 20.53
C GLU A 128 5.29 -50.80 21.97
N THR A 129 4.35 -50.83 22.92
CA THR A 129 4.61 -51.24 24.31
C THR A 129 3.40 -51.99 24.85
N LYS A 130 3.09 -53.15 24.28
CA LYS A 130 2.40 -54.20 25.05
C LYS A 130 3.44 -55.01 25.79
N SER A 131 3.78 -54.49 26.97
CA SER A 131 4.25 -55.29 28.09
C SER A 131 3.33 -56.49 28.30
N VAL A 132 3.92 -57.67 28.11
CA VAL A 132 3.82 -58.91 28.91
C VAL A 132 2.59 -59.03 29.84
N PRO A 133 1.76 -60.08 29.72
CA PRO A 133 0.74 -60.39 30.73
C PRO A 133 1.39 -60.84 32.05
N PRO A 134 0.92 -60.38 33.22
CA PRO A 134 1.42 -60.84 34.51
C PRO A 134 0.80 -62.18 34.93
N ARG A 135 1.69 -63.08 35.39
CA ARG A 135 1.59 -64.19 36.38
C ARG A 135 0.17 -64.72 36.71
N GLU A 136 -0.06 -66.02 36.84
CA GLU A 136 0.59 -66.87 37.84
C GLU A 136 0.11 -68.35 37.72
N GLN A 137 1.09 -69.27 37.75
CA GLN A 137 1.12 -70.62 38.36
C GLN A 137 0.06 -71.70 38.10
N ALA A 138 0.59 -72.89 37.78
CA ALA A 138 0.15 -74.26 38.09
C ALA A 138 0.71 -75.15 36.96
N GLU A 139 1.28 -76.35 37.10
CA GLU A 139 1.56 -77.26 38.19
C GLU A 139 2.31 -78.43 37.49
N ARG A 140 3.29 -79.04 38.19
CA ARG A 140 3.98 -80.31 37.87
C ARG A 140 5.09 -80.36 36.80
#